data_AF-A0A260VAX6-F1
#
_entry.id   AF-A0A260VAX6-F1
#
_cell.length_a   1.000
_cell.length_b   1.000
_cell.length_c   1.000
_cell.angle_alpha   90.00
_cell.angle_beta   90.00
_cell.angle_gamma   90.00
#
_symmetry.space_group_name_H-M   'P 1'
#
loop_
_entity.id
_entity.type
_entity.pdbx_description
1 polymer ?
#
loop_
_entity_poly.entity_id
_entity_poly.type
_entity_poly.pdbx_seq_one_letter_code
_entity_poly.pdbx_strand_id
1 'polypeptide(L)'
;MTSHSQHSTARIEAVLSGLAMVMQPKSAITVGSARTAIALASALERSTTAAVPRLRTFATDPSDSSVDDFVQEHRPKFDFVESVTDSLFDLSPRNLRDIGPFDLAWIDGESLVEDARFLRLLWPHVAVGGVLAVENSYLPAGDNPLWNAIVRFGADDVETLTLPGIGVLRRRSEPPREVDFTDEMVSATGVPVRFESIGVHDDAPLLDHATGVLHVLADPDLRAVLFAIGSGVSTVAELQSHTSLADRALHKAVARLFALSVVTRVDDRLVVDENTFESFRDLPRTTPPPTRMARYSRDRAEFLNAIAQQLSSTTWASEHQVNELCRFFDDDYATLRRELVDTGYLERDGAGSMYRARSAT
;
A
#
# COMPACT_ATOMS: atom_id res chain seq x y z
N MET A 1 16.32 -13.41 -20.91
CA MET A 1 15.83 -13.15 -19.53
C MET A 1 16.63 -12.06 -18.81
N THR A 2 17.45 -11.25 -19.50
CA THR A 2 18.31 -10.21 -18.89
C THR A 2 17.78 -8.77 -19.06
N SER A 3 16.72 -8.54 -19.86
CA SER A 3 16.26 -7.17 -20.18
C SER A 3 15.20 -6.59 -19.24
N HIS A 4 14.54 -7.41 -18.39
CA HIS A 4 13.54 -6.90 -17.44
C HIS A 4 14.15 -6.33 -16.15
N SER A 5 15.29 -6.87 -15.68
CA SER A 5 15.94 -6.37 -14.46
C SER A 5 16.58 -4.99 -14.65
N GLN A 6 17.26 -4.75 -15.78
CA GLN A 6 17.90 -3.46 -16.06
C GLN A 6 16.89 -2.31 -16.19
N HIS A 7 15.71 -2.55 -16.76
CA HIS A 7 14.65 -1.54 -16.85
C HIS A 7 13.97 -1.25 -15.50
N SER A 8 13.93 -2.22 -14.59
CA SER A 8 13.43 -2.02 -13.22
C SER A 8 14.40 -1.20 -12.38
N THR A 9 15.71 -1.48 -12.44
CA THR A 9 16.74 -0.74 -11.68
C THR A 9 16.84 0.71 -12.11
N ALA A 10 16.85 1.00 -13.43
CA ALA A 10 16.87 2.37 -13.94
C ALA A 10 15.63 3.19 -13.52
N ARG A 11 14.51 2.52 -13.27
CA ARG A 11 13.28 3.16 -12.80
C ARG A 11 13.35 3.52 -11.31
N ILE A 12 13.88 2.64 -10.46
CA ILE A 12 14.07 2.90 -9.03
C ILE A 12 15.01 4.09 -8.82
N GLU A 13 16.15 4.11 -9.51
CA GLU A 13 17.12 5.21 -9.41
C GLU A 13 16.52 6.57 -9.82
N ALA A 14 15.65 6.57 -10.83
CA ALA A 14 14.95 7.77 -11.27
C ALA A 14 13.94 8.27 -10.23
N VAL A 15 13.19 7.36 -9.60
CA VAL A 15 12.25 7.69 -8.51
C VAL A 15 13.00 8.24 -7.30
N LEU A 16 14.08 7.58 -6.86
CA LEU A 16 14.92 8.04 -5.76
C LEU A 16 15.52 9.42 -6.04
N SER A 17 16.02 9.66 -7.25
CA SER A 17 16.55 10.95 -7.67
C SER A 17 15.48 12.04 -7.69
N GLY A 18 14.27 11.72 -8.16
CA GLY A 18 13.12 12.63 -8.13
C GLY A 18 12.73 13.02 -6.71
N LEU A 19 12.56 12.04 -5.82
CA LEU A 19 12.24 12.28 -4.42
C LEU A 19 13.32 13.10 -3.71
N ALA A 20 14.59 12.76 -3.92
CA ALA A 20 15.71 13.49 -3.34
C ALA A 20 15.77 14.96 -3.82
N MET A 21 15.38 15.23 -5.07
CA MET A 21 15.35 16.58 -5.63
C MET A 21 14.16 17.40 -5.16
N VAL A 22 12.96 16.80 -5.15
CA VAL A 22 11.72 17.46 -4.71
C VAL A 22 11.77 17.78 -3.22
N MET A 23 12.20 16.81 -2.42
CA MET A 23 12.07 16.89 -0.96
C MET A 23 13.26 17.55 -0.31
N GLN A 24 14.45 17.46 -0.93
CA GLN A 24 15.74 17.83 -0.32
C GLN A 24 15.82 17.40 1.16
N PRO A 25 15.62 16.09 1.44
CA PRO A 25 15.42 15.61 2.80
C PRO A 25 16.68 15.83 3.63
N LYS A 26 16.54 16.31 4.87
CA LYS A 26 17.65 16.47 5.82
C LYS A 26 17.90 15.20 6.61
N SER A 27 16.85 14.40 6.82
CA SER A 27 16.91 13.12 7.51
C SER A 27 16.26 12.05 6.64
N ALA A 28 17.03 11.05 6.25
CA ALA A 28 16.58 9.93 5.45
C ALA A 28 16.94 8.59 6.11
N ILE A 29 16.09 7.59 5.87
CA ILE A 29 16.33 6.22 6.30
C ILE A 29 16.04 5.23 5.16
N THR A 30 16.88 4.21 5.05
CA THR A 30 16.64 3.05 4.18
C THR A 30 16.69 1.78 5.01
N VAL A 31 15.83 0.84 4.65
CA VAL A 31 15.85 -0.50 5.22
C VAL A 31 15.74 -1.49 4.07
N GLY A 32 16.64 -2.47 4.01
CA GLY A 32 16.68 -3.42 2.91
C GLY A 32 18.06 -3.58 2.28
N SER A 33 18.08 -3.64 0.94
CA SER A 33 19.31 -3.95 0.19
C SER A 33 20.32 -2.80 0.17
N ALA A 34 21.61 -3.15 0.21
CA ALA A 34 22.71 -2.18 0.06
C ALA A 34 22.64 -1.42 -1.28
N ARG A 35 22.15 -2.07 -2.34
CA ARG A 35 21.96 -1.43 -3.65
C ARG A 35 21.05 -0.20 -3.56
N THR A 36 19.92 -0.34 -2.89
CA THR A 36 18.94 0.73 -2.73
C THR A 36 19.47 1.84 -1.83
N ALA A 37 20.18 1.47 -0.76
CA ALA A 37 20.87 2.42 0.10
C ALA A 37 21.91 3.27 -0.65
N ILE A 38 22.75 2.65 -1.47
CA ILE A 38 23.77 3.32 -2.30
C ILE A 38 23.11 4.21 -3.37
N ALA A 39 22.02 3.74 -3.99
CA ALA A 39 21.28 4.51 -4.97
C ALA A 39 20.67 5.78 -4.35
N LEU A 40 20.07 5.66 -3.16
CA LEU A 40 19.54 6.82 -2.45
C LEU A 40 20.67 7.77 -2.00
N ALA A 41 21.77 7.25 -1.45
CA ALA A 41 22.93 8.06 -1.08
C ALA A 41 23.43 8.89 -2.27
N SER A 42 23.55 8.26 -3.44
CA SER A 42 23.95 8.92 -4.69
C SER A 42 22.93 9.98 -5.15
N ALA A 43 21.63 9.70 -5.00
CA ALA A 43 20.58 10.66 -5.31
C ALA A 43 20.62 11.89 -4.40
N LEU A 44 20.78 11.68 -3.09
CA LEU A 44 20.87 12.73 -2.07
C LEU A 44 22.10 13.62 -2.28
N GLU A 45 23.25 13.01 -2.57
CA GLU A 45 24.47 13.76 -2.85
C GLU A 45 24.30 14.69 -4.06
N ARG A 46 23.68 14.21 -5.13
CA ARG A 46 23.45 15.00 -6.35
C ARG A 46 22.39 16.09 -6.19
N SER A 47 21.41 15.91 -5.29
CA SER A 47 20.30 16.84 -5.12
C SER A 47 20.55 17.95 -4.10
N THR A 48 21.59 17.81 -3.28
CA THR A 48 21.84 18.70 -2.15
C THR A 48 22.42 20.04 -2.61
N THR A 49 21.70 21.14 -2.36
CA THR A 49 22.18 22.50 -2.63
C THR A 49 22.38 23.36 -1.37
N ALA A 50 21.93 22.91 -0.18
CA ALA A 50 21.89 23.75 1.02
C ALA A 50 22.41 23.12 2.34
N ALA A 51 22.15 21.83 2.61
CA ALA A 51 22.57 21.17 3.86
C ALA A 51 22.86 19.68 3.63
N VAL A 52 23.96 19.18 4.21
CA VAL A 52 24.34 17.76 4.09
C VAL A 52 23.26 16.89 4.78
N PRO A 53 22.60 15.96 4.05
CA PRO A 53 21.54 15.14 4.59
C PRO A 53 22.12 14.04 5.47
N ARG A 54 21.45 13.60 6.53
CA ARG A 54 21.83 12.39 7.25
C ARG A 54 21.06 11.20 6.68
N LEU A 55 21.77 10.19 6.18
CA LEU A 55 21.17 8.94 5.72
C LEU A 55 21.55 7.81 6.67
N ARG A 56 20.56 7.16 7.29
CA ARG A 56 20.79 5.90 8.01
C ARG A 56 20.36 4.70 7.17
N THR A 57 21.15 3.64 7.18
CA THR A 57 20.88 2.44 6.39
C THR A 57 20.84 1.23 7.32
N PHE A 58 19.75 0.46 7.27
CA PHE A 58 19.59 -0.79 7.99
C PHE A 58 19.56 -1.93 6.98
N ALA A 59 20.59 -2.77 6.99
CA ALA A 59 20.62 -3.94 6.13
C ALA A 59 19.68 -5.04 6.68
N THR A 60 19.03 -5.79 5.80
CA THR A 60 18.32 -7.02 6.19
C THR A 60 19.31 -8.13 6.55
N ASP A 61 20.47 -8.17 5.88
CA ASP A 61 21.60 -9.02 6.21
C ASP A 61 22.64 -8.24 7.03
N PRO A 62 22.83 -8.53 8.33
CA PRO A 62 23.79 -7.83 9.18
C PRO A 62 25.26 -8.10 8.80
N SER A 63 25.52 -9.07 7.91
CA SER A 63 26.86 -9.34 7.39
C SER A 63 27.20 -8.56 6.11
N ASP A 64 26.22 -7.85 5.53
CA ASP A 64 26.43 -7.05 4.32
C ASP A 64 27.19 -5.75 4.64
N SER A 65 28.48 -5.72 4.29
CA SER A 65 29.35 -4.54 4.43
C SER A 65 29.34 -3.62 3.22
N SER A 66 28.54 -3.91 2.19
CA SER A 66 28.63 -3.23 0.88
C SER A 66 28.42 -1.72 0.98
N VAL A 67 27.56 -1.27 1.88
CA VAL A 67 27.34 0.17 2.11
C VAL A 67 28.57 0.82 2.77
N ASP A 68 29.16 0.16 3.77
CA ASP A 68 30.35 0.67 4.47
C ASP A 68 31.56 0.72 3.54
N ASP A 69 31.75 -0.31 2.73
CA ASP A 69 32.82 -0.39 1.73
C ASP A 69 32.66 0.73 0.69
N PHE A 70 31.44 0.95 0.20
CA PHE A 70 31.13 2.05 -0.73
C PHE A 70 31.44 3.42 -0.11
N VAL A 71 31.01 3.66 1.14
CA VAL A 71 31.25 4.92 1.84
C VAL A 71 32.75 5.15 2.03
N GLN A 72 33.51 4.12 2.43
CA GLN A 72 34.97 4.21 2.60
C GLN A 72 35.69 4.55 1.30
N GLU A 73 35.34 3.88 0.20
CA GLU A 73 35.96 4.10 -1.11
C GLU A 73 35.72 5.51 -1.64
N HIS A 74 34.57 6.11 -1.32
CA HIS A 74 34.14 7.39 -1.87
C HIS A 74 34.24 8.56 -0.88
N ARG A 75 34.99 8.41 0.22
CA ARG A 75 35.18 9.51 1.18
C ARG A 75 35.85 10.75 0.56
N PRO A 76 35.49 11.96 1.03
CA PRO A 76 34.51 12.28 2.10
C PRO A 76 33.07 12.43 1.58
N LYS A 77 32.83 12.09 0.31
CA LYS A 77 31.62 12.45 -0.44
C LYS A 77 30.34 11.90 0.19
N PHE A 78 30.44 10.74 0.83
CA PHE A 78 29.32 10.03 1.47
C PHE A 78 29.49 9.87 2.98
N ASP A 79 30.27 10.74 3.64
CA ASP A 79 30.45 10.71 5.12
C ASP A 79 29.14 10.95 5.90
N PHE A 80 28.08 11.31 5.19
CA PHE A 80 26.75 11.54 5.73
C PHE A 80 25.87 10.28 5.80
N VAL A 81 26.37 9.16 5.27
CA VAL A 81 25.74 7.84 5.33
C VAL A 81 26.26 7.10 6.56
N GLU A 82 25.33 6.61 7.38
CA GLU A 82 25.59 5.84 8.59
C GLU A 82 24.94 4.46 8.44
N SER A 83 25.77 3.44 8.22
CA SER A 83 25.34 2.05 8.26
C SER A 83 25.11 1.62 9.70
N VAL A 84 23.93 1.07 9.99
CA VAL A 84 23.57 0.55 11.31
C VAL A 84 23.51 -0.96 11.21
N THR A 85 24.39 -1.63 11.94
CA THR A 85 24.52 -3.09 11.96
C THR A 85 23.46 -3.78 12.80
N ASP A 86 22.87 -3.08 13.77
CA ASP A 86 21.76 -3.60 14.58
C ASP A 86 20.48 -3.66 13.74
N SER A 87 19.64 -4.68 13.98
CA SER A 87 18.32 -4.73 13.36
C SER A 87 17.49 -3.52 13.78
N LEU A 88 16.78 -2.91 12.83
CA LEU A 88 15.83 -1.85 13.12
C LEU A 88 14.78 -2.30 14.16
N PHE A 89 14.43 -3.59 14.19
CA PHE A 89 13.48 -4.17 15.15
C PHE A 89 14.03 -4.31 16.57
N ASP A 90 15.35 -4.35 16.74
CA ASP A 90 16.00 -4.50 18.04
C ASP A 90 16.32 -3.15 18.70
N LEU A 91 16.07 -2.04 17.99
CA LEU A 91 16.25 -0.72 18.55
C LEU A 91 15.26 -0.44 19.68
N SER A 92 15.77 0.12 20.77
CA SER A 92 14.90 0.60 21.84
C SER A 92 13.99 1.74 21.36
N PRO A 93 12.78 1.92 21.94
CA PRO A 93 11.90 3.02 21.59
C PRO A 93 12.52 4.42 21.78
N ARG A 94 13.54 4.55 22.63
CA ARG A 94 14.30 5.80 22.77
C ARG A 94 15.17 6.04 21.55
N ASN A 95 15.95 5.04 21.14
CA ASN A 95 16.79 5.12 19.95
C ASN A 95 15.96 5.39 18.69
N LEU A 96 14.77 4.76 18.56
CA LEU A 96 13.81 5.01 17.48
C LEU A 96 13.30 6.47 17.44
N ARG A 97 13.12 7.12 18.59
CA ARG A 97 12.78 8.55 18.66
C ARG A 97 13.95 9.44 18.29
N ASP A 98 15.15 9.05 18.70
CA ASP A 98 16.38 9.81 18.45
C ASP A 98 16.84 9.70 17.00
N ILE A 99 16.33 8.71 16.25
CA ILE A 99 16.63 8.58 14.82
C ILE A 99 15.71 9.40 13.91
N GLY A 100 14.48 9.72 14.34
CA GLY A 100 13.52 10.52 13.60
C GLY A 100 13.35 11.96 14.15
N PRO A 101 12.43 12.76 13.59
CA PRO A 101 11.59 12.44 12.45
C PRO A 101 12.37 12.35 11.13
N PHE A 102 11.86 11.55 10.19
CA PHE A 102 12.43 11.35 8.86
C PHE A 102 11.66 12.14 7.82
N ASP A 103 12.38 12.83 6.94
CA ASP A 103 11.79 13.48 5.77
C ASP A 103 11.51 12.44 4.69
N LEU A 104 12.39 11.44 4.54
CA LEU A 104 12.26 10.35 3.56
C LEU A 104 12.60 8.99 4.20
N ALA A 105 11.70 8.02 4.05
CA ALA A 105 11.93 6.62 4.40
C ALA A 105 11.76 5.74 3.17
N TRP A 106 12.65 4.77 2.98
CA TRP A 106 12.53 3.76 1.92
C TRP A 106 12.63 2.36 2.50
N ILE A 107 11.62 1.54 2.21
CA ILE A 107 11.54 0.14 2.61
C ILE A 107 11.74 -0.71 1.36
N ASP A 108 12.75 -1.56 1.38
CA ASP A 108 13.09 -2.55 0.36
C ASP A 108 13.29 -3.90 1.05
N GLY A 109 12.22 -4.37 1.74
CA GLY A 109 12.23 -5.62 2.48
C GLY A 109 12.19 -6.84 1.58
N GLU A 110 12.51 -8.00 2.14
CA GLU A 110 12.53 -9.26 1.37
C GLU A 110 11.16 -9.95 1.35
N SER A 111 10.20 -9.45 2.14
CA SER A 111 8.84 -9.99 2.21
C SER A 111 7.79 -8.95 2.61
N LEU A 112 6.54 -9.21 2.23
CA LEU A 112 5.38 -8.40 2.65
C LEU A 112 5.24 -8.28 4.17
N VAL A 113 5.65 -9.32 4.92
CA VAL A 113 5.60 -9.32 6.39
C VAL A 113 6.64 -8.35 6.95
N GLU A 114 7.85 -8.37 6.40
CA GLU A 114 8.89 -7.40 6.77
C GLU A 114 8.48 -5.98 6.42
N ASP A 115 7.96 -5.75 5.22
CA ASP A 115 7.48 -4.43 4.79
C ASP A 115 6.40 -3.90 5.72
N ALA A 116 5.43 -4.73 6.11
CA ALA A 116 4.38 -4.35 7.04
C ALA A 116 4.94 -3.99 8.43
N ARG A 117 5.94 -4.74 8.92
CA ARG A 117 6.59 -4.48 10.20
C ARG A 117 7.41 -3.18 10.14
N PHE A 118 8.19 -2.97 9.08
CA PHE A 118 8.95 -1.74 8.85
C PHE A 118 8.02 -0.53 8.71
N LEU A 119 6.94 -0.65 7.95
CA LEU A 119 5.94 0.40 7.78
C LEU A 119 5.33 0.80 9.13
N ARG A 120 4.87 -0.18 9.92
CA ARG A 120 4.31 0.06 11.26
C ARG A 120 5.30 0.73 12.19
N LEU A 121 6.57 0.36 12.09
CA LEU A 121 7.63 0.88 12.93
C LEU A 121 8.03 2.30 12.53
N LEU A 122 8.16 2.59 11.23
CA LEU A 122 8.69 3.85 10.72
C LEU A 122 7.62 4.94 10.56
N TRP A 123 6.37 4.59 10.23
CA TRP A 123 5.31 5.56 9.95
C TRP A 123 5.10 6.62 11.05
N PRO A 124 5.09 6.28 12.36
CA PRO A 124 4.97 7.27 13.42
C PRO A 124 6.10 8.32 13.43
N HIS A 125 7.26 7.96 12.87
CA HIS A 125 8.47 8.77 12.82
C HIS A 125 8.67 9.50 11.48
N VAL A 126 7.75 9.37 10.53
CA VAL A 126 7.77 10.19 9.30
C VAL A 126 7.32 11.61 9.64
N ALA A 127 8.09 12.62 9.25
CA ALA A 127 7.77 14.02 9.47
C ALA A 127 6.45 14.41 8.80
N VAL A 128 5.80 15.47 9.28
CA VAL A 128 4.68 16.10 8.56
C VAL A 128 5.17 16.57 7.19
N GLY A 129 4.49 16.18 6.12
CA GLY A 129 4.94 16.43 4.74
C GLY A 129 6.00 15.47 4.21
N GLY A 130 6.52 14.59 5.08
CA GLY A 130 7.52 13.56 4.76
C GLY A 130 6.93 12.37 4.00
N VAL A 131 7.82 11.57 3.41
CA VAL A 131 7.47 10.48 2.50
C VAL A 131 8.03 9.16 3.00
N LEU A 132 7.24 8.09 2.88
CA LEU A 132 7.66 6.72 3.05
C LEU A 132 7.33 5.94 1.78
N ALA A 133 8.34 5.31 1.18
CA ALA A 133 8.18 4.44 0.04
C ALA A 133 8.37 2.98 0.43
N VAL A 134 7.57 2.10 -0.17
CA VAL A 134 7.64 0.64 -0.03
C VAL A 134 7.90 0.06 -1.42
N GLU A 135 9.12 -0.40 -1.64
CA GLU A 135 9.52 -1.17 -2.81
C GLU A 135 9.05 -2.61 -2.63
N ASN A 136 8.12 -3.04 -3.49
CA ASN A 136 7.57 -4.38 -3.47
C ASN A 136 7.75 -5.00 -4.85
N SER A 137 8.98 -5.40 -5.12
CA SER A 137 9.47 -5.87 -6.42
C SER A 137 8.86 -7.21 -6.88
N TYR A 138 7.96 -7.82 -6.10
CA TYR A 138 7.47 -9.18 -6.32
C TYR A 138 6.06 -9.31 -6.90
N LEU A 139 5.21 -8.28 -6.83
CA LEU A 139 3.84 -8.33 -7.37
C LEU A 139 3.42 -6.99 -7.97
N PRO A 140 2.60 -6.98 -9.06
CA PRO A 140 1.87 -5.78 -9.45
C PRO A 140 1.09 -5.23 -8.25
N ALA A 141 1.05 -3.90 -8.09
CA ALA A 141 0.46 -3.28 -6.90
C ALA A 141 -1.01 -3.69 -6.65
N GLY A 142 -1.76 -4.08 -7.69
CA GLY A 142 -3.13 -4.60 -7.58
C GLY A 142 -3.23 -5.97 -6.88
N ASP A 143 -2.16 -6.76 -6.88
CA ASP A 143 -2.08 -8.08 -6.23
C ASP A 143 -1.38 -8.00 -4.85
N ASN A 144 -0.91 -6.82 -4.44
CA ASN A 144 -0.22 -6.63 -3.17
C ASN A 144 -1.25 -6.37 -2.04
N PRO A 145 -1.46 -7.33 -1.12
CA PRO A 145 -2.48 -7.21 -0.08
C PRO A 145 -2.18 -6.10 0.94
N LEU A 146 -0.89 -5.82 1.21
CA LEU A 146 -0.47 -4.74 2.11
C LEU A 146 -0.80 -3.38 1.48
N TRP A 147 -0.44 -3.20 0.21
CA TRP A 147 -0.72 -1.96 -0.50
C TRP A 147 -2.21 -1.70 -0.69
N ASN A 148 -2.98 -2.74 -1.04
CA ASN A 148 -4.44 -2.66 -1.11
C ASN A 148 -5.06 -2.29 0.25
N ALA A 149 -4.54 -2.82 1.36
CA ALA A 149 -5.00 -2.44 2.70
C ALA A 149 -4.68 -0.97 3.02
N ILE A 150 -3.50 -0.48 2.62
CA ILE A 150 -3.11 0.93 2.80
C ILE A 150 -4.00 1.86 1.99
N VAL A 151 -4.27 1.56 0.71
CA VAL A 151 -5.14 2.41 -0.12
C VAL A 151 -6.58 2.40 0.39
N ARG A 152 -7.04 1.25 0.89
CA ARG A 152 -8.42 1.07 1.34
C ARG A 152 -8.70 1.63 2.74
N PHE A 153 -7.75 1.51 3.66
CA PHE A 153 -7.89 1.88 5.06
C PHE A 153 -6.99 3.05 5.48
N GLY A 154 -6.15 3.54 4.55
CA GLY A 154 -5.38 4.75 4.72
C GLY A 154 -6.33 5.91 5.01
N ALA A 155 -6.12 6.55 6.16
CA ALA A 155 -6.99 7.58 6.66
C ALA A 155 -6.84 8.90 5.86
N ASP A 156 -7.72 9.87 6.14
CA ASP A 156 -7.73 11.21 5.55
C ASP A 156 -6.43 12.02 5.79
N ASP A 157 -5.42 11.46 6.45
CA ASP A 157 -4.14 12.09 6.81
C ASP A 157 -2.97 11.67 5.91
N VAL A 158 -3.21 10.89 4.85
CA VAL A 158 -2.19 10.38 3.92
C VAL A 158 -2.51 10.70 2.46
N GLU A 159 -1.50 11.04 1.68
CA GLU A 159 -1.52 11.06 0.22
C GLU A 159 -0.77 9.82 -0.29
N THR A 160 -1.36 9.08 -1.23
CA THR A 160 -0.76 7.85 -1.75
C THR A 160 -0.48 7.94 -3.24
N LEU A 161 0.67 7.42 -3.67
CA LEU A 161 1.09 7.32 -5.06
C LEU A 161 1.52 5.87 -5.34
N THR A 162 0.93 5.26 -6.37
CA THR A 162 1.28 3.89 -6.79
C THR A 162 2.09 3.93 -8.07
N LEU A 163 3.32 3.43 -8.02
CA LEU A 163 4.20 3.22 -9.16
C LEU A 163 4.36 1.72 -9.41
N PRO A 164 4.79 1.28 -10.60
CA PRO A 164 4.99 -0.15 -10.85
C PRO A 164 6.06 -0.72 -9.90
N GLY A 165 5.63 -1.55 -8.94
CA GLY A 165 6.47 -2.16 -7.92
C GLY A 165 6.88 -1.25 -6.75
N ILE A 166 6.34 -0.02 -6.66
CA ILE A 166 6.67 0.91 -5.56
C ILE A 166 5.41 1.63 -5.11
N GLY A 167 5.07 1.50 -3.83
CA GLY A 167 4.03 2.29 -3.18
C GLY A 167 4.63 3.46 -2.42
N VAL A 168 4.12 4.67 -2.60
CA VAL A 168 4.61 5.88 -1.94
C VAL A 168 3.51 6.48 -1.08
N LEU A 169 3.78 6.68 0.21
CA LEU A 169 2.92 7.39 1.15
C LEU A 169 3.54 8.74 1.50
N ARG A 170 2.76 9.81 1.48
CA ARG A 170 3.13 11.12 2.00
C ARG A 170 2.23 11.49 3.15
N ARG A 171 2.83 11.91 4.27
CA ARG A 171 2.09 12.39 5.43
C ARG A 171 1.55 13.79 5.13
N ARG A 172 0.23 14.01 5.20
CA ARG A 172 -0.37 15.32 4.90
C ARG A 172 0.16 16.41 5.83
N SER A 173 0.29 17.61 5.28
CA SER A 173 0.59 18.84 6.02
C SER A 173 -0.65 19.70 6.15
N GLU A 174 -0.82 20.39 7.28
CA GLU A 174 -1.80 21.46 7.43
C GLU A 174 -1.11 22.83 7.34
N PRO A 175 -1.63 23.79 6.54
CA PRO A 175 -2.78 23.65 5.65
C PRO A 175 -2.47 22.78 4.41
N PRO A 176 -3.51 22.27 3.71
CA PRO A 176 -3.33 21.52 2.46
C PRO A 176 -2.52 22.31 1.45
N ARG A 177 -1.62 21.64 0.72
CA ARG A 177 -0.83 22.29 -0.34
C ARG A 177 -1.71 22.62 -1.54
N GLU A 178 -1.38 23.72 -2.24
CA GLU A 178 -2.06 24.13 -3.47
C GLU A 178 -1.73 23.25 -4.68
N VAL A 179 -0.59 22.54 -4.64
CA VAL A 179 -0.08 21.71 -5.74
C VAL A 179 -0.08 20.24 -5.33
N ASP A 180 -0.65 19.39 -6.19
CA ASP A 180 -0.69 17.93 -5.99
C ASP A 180 0.73 17.35 -6.01
N PHE A 181 1.00 16.42 -5.11
CA PHE A 181 2.28 15.73 -5.01
C PHE A 181 2.66 14.99 -6.32
N THR A 182 1.66 14.53 -7.06
CA THR A 182 1.79 13.96 -8.41
C THR A 182 2.46 14.92 -9.38
N ASP A 183 1.96 16.15 -9.46
CA ASP A 183 2.44 17.16 -10.41
C ASP A 183 3.87 17.61 -10.06
N GLU A 184 4.19 17.63 -8.76
CA GLU A 184 5.53 17.90 -8.22
C GLU A 184 6.54 16.83 -8.70
N MET A 185 6.18 15.54 -8.62
CA MET A 185 7.03 14.42 -9.04
C MET A 185 7.22 14.34 -10.56
N VAL A 186 6.19 14.64 -11.35
CA VAL A 186 6.28 14.69 -12.81
C VAL A 186 7.21 15.83 -13.25
N SER A 187 7.07 17.00 -12.62
CA SER A 187 7.93 18.17 -12.89
C SER A 187 9.40 17.89 -12.58
N ALA A 188 9.67 17.13 -11.52
CA ALA A 188 11.02 16.83 -11.06
C ALA A 188 11.73 15.74 -11.88
N THR A 189 11.01 14.69 -12.28
CA THR A 189 11.64 13.53 -12.95
C THR A 189 11.64 13.65 -14.47
N GLY A 190 10.78 14.51 -15.06
CA GLY A 190 10.61 14.63 -16.51
C GLY A 190 10.01 13.38 -17.17
N VAL A 191 9.74 12.33 -16.40
CA VAL A 191 9.04 11.12 -16.83
C VAL A 191 7.56 11.38 -16.64
N PRO A 192 6.70 11.26 -17.68
CA PRO A 192 5.27 11.17 -17.45
C PRO A 192 5.04 9.88 -16.68
N VAL A 193 4.97 9.96 -15.36
CA VAL A 193 4.42 8.91 -14.52
C VAL A 193 2.97 8.81 -14.97
N ARG A 194 2.66 7.94 -15.94
CA ARG A 194 1.30 7.79 -16.45
C ARG A 194 0.50 6.98 -15.44
N PHE A 195 -0.36 7.69 -14.72
CA PHE A 195 -1.24 7.19 -13.66
C PHE A 195 -2.34 6.23 -14.13
N GLU A 196 -2.48 6.01 -15.44
CA GLU A 196 -3.67 5.36 -16.03
C GLU A 196 -3.46 3.89 -16.42
N SER A 197 -2.37 3.24 -16.02
CA SER A 197 -2.09 1.86 -16.47
C SER A 197 -1.38 0.98 -15.43
N ILE A 198 -1.93 0.90 -14.22
CA ILE A 198 -1.54 -0.11 -13.23
C ILE A 198 -2.82 -0.82 -12.75
N GLY A 199 -3.01 -2.03 -13.27
CA GLY A 199 -4.20 -2.86 -13.14
C GLY A 199 -4.76 -2.96 -11.73
N VAL A 200 -5.90 -2.31 -11.53
CA VAL A 200 -6.93 -2.76 -10.61
C VAL A 200 -8.13 -3.09 -11.46
N HIS A 201 -8.19 -4.28 -12.07
CA HIS A 201 -9.44 -4.88 -12.56
C HIS A 201 -9.26 -6.39 -12.38
N ASP A 202 -10.11 -7.05 -11.61
CA ASP A 202 -11.44 -7.37 -12.13
C ASP A 202 -12.67 -6.96 -11.28
N ASP A 203 -12.54 -6.34 -10.10
CA ASP A 203 -13.71 -5.90 -9.29
C ASP A 203 -13.83 -4.38 -9.06
N ALA A 204 -12.80 -3.60 -9.36
CA ALA A 204 -12.79 -2.16 -9.09
C ALA A 204 -13.80 -1.29 -9.87
N PRO A 205 -14.20 -1.58 -11.13
CA PRO A 205 -15.21 -0.76 -11.79
C PRO A 205 -16.53 -0.82 -11.03
N LEU A 206 -16.89 -1.98 -10.49
CA LEU A 206 -18.12 -2.20 -9.74
C LEU A 206 -18.06 -1.54 -8.35
N LEU A 207 -16.92 -1.59 -7.67
CA LEU A 207 -16.72 -0.95 -6.36
C LEU A 207 -16.69 0.60 -6.46
N ASP A 208 -16.02 1.13 -7.48
CA ASP A 208 -15.98 2.57 -7.78
C ASP A 208 -17.36 3.07 -8.26
N HIS A 209 -18.06 2.25 -9.04
CA HIS A 209 -19.43 2.52 -9.45
C HIS A 209 -20.38 2.55 -8.24
N ALA A 210 -20.28 1.59 -7.32
CA ALA A 210 -21.06 1.57 -6.08
C ALA A 210 -20.80 2.80 -5.22
N THR A 211 -19.54 3.21 -5.09
CA THR A 211 -19.15 4.44 -4.39
C THR A 211 -19.74 5.69 -5.07
N GLY A 212 -19.72 5.74 -6.41
CA GLY A 212 -20.37 6.78 -7.20
C GLY A 212 -21.89 6.85 -6.97
N VAL A 213 -22.57 5.70 -6.89
CA VAL A 213 -24.00 5.63 -6.58
C VAL A 213 -24.29 6.03 -5.13
N LEU A 214 -23.42 5.71 -4.16
CA LEU A 214 -23.56 6.18 -2.79
C LEU A 214 -23.42 7.71 -2.69
N HIS A 215 -22.54 8.33 -3.48
CA HIS A 215 -22.45 9.79 -3.57
C HIS A 215 -23.71 10.44 -4.15
N VAL A 216 -24.33 9.82 -5.16
CA VAL A 216 -25.65 10.24 -5.67
C VAL A 216 -26.70 10.17 -4.57
N LEU A 217 -26.71 9.08 -3.81
CA LEU A 217 -27.63 8.90 -2.68
C LEU A 217 -27.33 9.84 -1.51
N ALA A 218 -26.13 10.42 -1.39
CA ALA A 218 -25.82 11.41 -0.37
C ALA A 218 -26.36 12.80 -0.74
N ASP A 219 -26.32 13.16 -2.02
CA ASP A 219 -26.81 14.43 -2.55
C ASP A 219 -28.36 14.48 -2.54
N PRO A 220 -28.97 15.49 -1.88
CA PRO A 220 -30.41 15.54 -1.67
C PRO A 220 -31.21 15.73 -2.96
N ASP A 221 -30.68 16.45 -3.96
CA ASP A 221 -31.37 16.75 -5.20
C ASP A 221 -31.36 15.52 -6.12
N LEU A 222 -30.21 14.86 -6.22
CA LEU A 222 -30.06 13.60 -6.95
C LEU A 222 -30.89 12.47 -6.35
N ARG A 223 -30.88 12.34 -5.03
CA ARG A 223 -31.69 11.36 -4.29
C ARG A 223 -33.20 11.60 -4.48
N ALA A 224 -33.64 12.87 -4.48
CA ALA A 224 -35.05 13.21 -4.69
C ALA A 224 -35.53 12.83 -6.11
N VAL A 225 -34.72 13.11 -7.13
CA VAL A 225 -35.03 12.74 -8.53
C VAL A 225 -35.07 11.22 -8.70
N LEU A 226 -34.10 10.50 -8.13
CA LEU A 226 -34.07 9.03 -8.16
C LEU A 226 -35.34 8.42 -7.56
N PHE A 227 -35.76 8.87 -6.37
CA PHE A 227 -36.96 8.35 -5.72
C PHE A 227 -38.25 8.71 -6.46
N ALA A 228 -38.33 9.89 -7.10
CA ALA A 228 -39.47 10.25 -7.93
C ALA A 228 -39.58 9.31 -9.15
N ILE A 229 -38.46 8.97 -9.79
CA ILE A 229 -38.45 7.99 -10.89
C ILE A 229 -38.88 6.61 -10.37
N GLY A 230 -38.34 6.17 -9.23
CA GLY A 230 -38.72 4.90 -8.59
C GLY A 230 -40.18 4.82 -8.14
N SER A 231 -40.84 5.95 -7.88
CA SER A 231 -42.27 6.00 -7.54
C SER A 231 -43.20 6.12 -8.77
N GLY A 232 -42.64 6.13 -9.98
CA GLY A 232 -43.38 6.12 -11.25
C GLY A 232 -43.43 7.45 -12.00
N VAL A 233 -42.73 8.49 -11.52
CA VAL A 233 -42.59 9.79 -12.23
C VAL A 233 -41.55 9.63 -13.33
N SER A 234 -42.03 9.42 -14.55
CA SER A 234 -41.23 8.75 -15.58
C SER A 234 -40.78 9.66 -16.72
N THR A 235 -41.17 10.93 -16.71
CA THR A 235 -40.77 11.91 -17.73
C THR A 235 -40.18 13.16 -17.09
N VAL A 236 -39.33 13.87 -17.84
CA VAL A 236 -38.71 15.12 -17.34
C VAL A 236 -39.77 16.17 -17.00
N ALA A 237 -40.85 16.27 -17.76
CA ALA A 237 -41.93 17.21 -17.50
C ALA A 237 -42.70 16.89 -16.20
N GLU A 238 -42.93 15.61 -15.92
CA GLU A 238 -43.53 15.17 -14.66
C GLU A 238 -42.57 15.42 -13.48
N LEU A 239 -41.26 15.18 -13.67
CA LEU A 239 -40.24 15.48 -12.66
C LEU A 239 -40.12 16.97 -12.34
N GLN A 240 -40.27 17.85 -13.33
CA GLN A 240 -40.33 19.31 -13.12
C GLN A 240 -41.53 19.71 -12.26
N SER A 241 -42.65 19.00 -12.41
CA SER A 241 -43.87 19.26 -11.64
C SER A 241 -43.84 18.63 -10.25
N HIS A 242 -43.06 17.55 -10.07
CA HIS A 242 -42.99 16.75 -8.85
C HIS A 242 -41.81 17.13 -7.93
N THR A 243 -40.75 17.74 -8.47
CA THR A 243 -39.59 18.19 -7.70
C THR A 243 -39.57 19.71 -7.59
N SER A 244 -39.01 20.26 -6.51
CA SER A 244 -38.84 21.71 -6.34
C SER A 244 -37.56 22.24 -6.99
N LEU A 245 -36.95 21.48 -7.91
CA LEU A 245 -35.66 21.79 -8.51
C LEU A 245 -35.81 22.76 -9.67
N ALA A 246 -34.86 23.69 -9.79
CA ALA A 246 -34.75 24.50 -10.99
C ALA A 246 -34.42 23.63 -12.20
N ASP A 247 -34.93 23.98 -13.38
CA ASP A 247 -34.77 23.20 -14.63
C ASP A 247 -33.33 22.74 -14.88
N ARG A 248 -32.36 23.64 -14.72
CA ARG A 248 -30.94 23.32 -14.92
C ARG A 248 -30.44 22.27 -13.92
N ALA A 249 -30.87 22.35 -12.67
CA ALA A 249 -30.48 21.40 -11.62
C ALA A 249 -31.11 20.03 -11.87
N LEU A 250 -32.38 19.99 -12.28
CA LEU A 250 -33.08 18.76 -12.63
C LEU A 250 -32.42 18.05 -13.82
N HIS A 251 -32.12 18.77 -14.91
CA HIS A 251 -31.46 18.17 -16.07
C HIS A 251 -30.07 17.64 -15.74
N LYS A 252 -29.32 18.35 -14.88
CA LYS A 252 -28.02 17.88 -14.39
C LYS A 252 -28.16 16.63 -13.52
N ALA A 253 -29.19 16.57 -12.68
CA ALA A 253 -29.47 15.42 -11.84
C ALA A 253 -29.80 14.18 -12.68
N VAL A 254 -30.72 14.31 -13.65
CA VAL A 254 -31.07 13.23 -14.59
C VAL A 254 -29.85 12.76 -15.37
N ALA A 255 -29.07 13.68 -15.95
CA ALA A 255 -27.86 13.33 -16.70
C ALA A 255 -26.83 12.55 -15.86
N ARG A 256 -26.71 12.89 -14.58
CA ARG A 256 -25.76 12.23 -13.67
C ARG A 256 -26.24 10.85 -13.22
N LEU A 257 -27.54 10.67 -13.04
CA LEU A 257 -28.16 9.36 -12.81
C LEU A 257 -27.98 8.42 -14.02
N PHE A 258 -28.10 8.96 -15.24
CA PHE A 258 -27.80 8.21 -16.47
C PHE A 258 -26.32 7.85 -16.61
N ALA A 259 -25.42 8.79 -16.34
CA ALA A 259 -23.98 8.56 -16.44
C ALA A 259 -23.51 7.44 -15.50
N LEU A 260 -24.20 7.25 -14.38
CA LEU A 260 -23.95 6.20 -13.40
C LEU A 260 -24.87 4.98 -13.59
N SER A 261 -25.54 4.84 -14.73
CA SER A 261 -26.44 3.72 -15.05
C SER A 261 -27.56 3.42 -14.04
N VAL A 262 -27.72 4.22 -12.98
CA VAL A 262 -28.78 4.06 -11.97
C VAL A 262 -30.17 4.26 -12.57
N VAL A 263 -30.25 5.09 -13.61
CA VAL A 263 -31.46 5.33 -14.38
C VAL A 263 -31.15 5.04 -15.85
N THR A 264 -32.06 4.31 -16.49
CA THR A 264 -32.03 4.04 -17.92
C THR A 264 -33.28 4.57 -18.60
N ARG A 265 -33.29 4.54 -19.94
CA ARG A 265 -34.44 4.92 -20.75
C ARG A 265 -35.03 3.67 -21.40
N VAL A 266 -36.30 3.43 -21.13
CA VAL A 266 -37.10 2.39 -21.79
C VAL A 266 -38.21 3.10 -22.53
N ASP A 267 -38.22 2.97 -23.86
CA ASP A 267 -39.00 3.80 -24.78
C ASP A 267 -38.72 5.30 -24.53
N ASP A 268 -39.71 6.05 -24.06
CA ASP A 268 -39.61 7.47 -23.71
C ASP A 268 -39.62 7.74 -22.19
N ARG A 269 -39.57 6.69 -21.37
CA ARG A 269 -39.73 6.76 -19.92
C ARG A 269 -38.39 6.50 -19.21
N LEU A 270 -38.16 7.28 -18.15
CA LEU A 270 -37.08 7.09 -17.20
C LEU A 270 -37.47 5.97 -16.24
N VAL A 271 -36.59 5.00 -16.07
CA VAL A 271 -36.78 3.84 -15.18
C VAL A 271 -35.49 3.62 -14.39
N VAL A 272 -35.62 3.24 -13.12
CA VAL A 272 -34.47 2.83 -12.30
C VAL A 272 -33.94 1.49 -12.84
N ASP A 273 -32.64 1.39 -13.07
CA ASP A 273 -32.02 0.14 -13.50
C ASP A 273 -31.75 -0.76 -12.27
N GLU A 274 -32.61 -1.75 -12.07
CA GLU A 274 -32.46 -2.71 -10.98
C GLU A 274 -31.17 -3.53 -11.10
N ASN A 275 -30.65 -3.74 -12.32
CA ASN A 275 -29.40 -4.50 -12.51
C ASN A 275 -28.21 -3.81 -11.84
N THR A 276 -28.20 -2.47 -11.81
CA THR A 276 -27.18 -1.70 -11.08
C THR A 276 -27.18 -2.04 -9.60
N PHE A 277 -28.35 -2.10 -8.95
CA PHE A 277 -28.46 -2.42 -7.53
C PHE A 277 -28.27 -3.91 -7.23
N GLU A 278 -28.73 -4.79 -8.11
CA GLU A 278 -28.48 -6.24 -8.01
C GLU A 278 -26.98 -6.54 -8.07
N SER A 279 -26.23 -5.87 -8.95
CA SER A 279 -24.77 -6.01 -9.03
C SER A 279 -24.05 -5.65 -7.72
N PHE A 280 -24.62 -4.75 -6.90
CA PHE A 280 -24.06 -4.41 -5.59
C PHE A 280 -24.25 -5.50 -4.54
N ARG A 281 -25.22 -6.41 -4.72
CA ARG A 281 -25.44 -7.53 -3.80
C ARG A 281 -24.33 -8.58 -3.89
N ASP A 282 -23.69 -8.63 -5.05
CA ASP A 282 -22.60 -9.55 -5.36
C ASP A 282 -21.23 -8.94 -5.01
N LEU A 283 -21.19 -7.67 -4.60
CA LEU A 283 -19.96 -7.07 -4.07
C LEU A 283 -19.48 -7.84 -2.84
N PRO A 284 -18.17 -8.07 -2.70
CA PRO A 284 -17.61 -8.76 -1.56
C PRO A 284 -17.96 -8.00 -0.28
N ARG A 285 -18.82 -8.61 0.54
CA ARG A 285 -19.22 -8.06 1.84
C ARG A 285 -18.00 -8.00 2.74
N THR A 286 -17.44 -6.80 2.94
CA THR A 286 -16.51 -6.54 4.03
C THR A 286 -17.24 -6.49 5.36
N THR A 287 -17.75 -7.64 5.77
CA THR A 287 -17.78 -7.94 7.19
C THR A 287 -16.51 -8.76 7.40
N PRO A 288 -15.51 -8.29 8.16
CA PRO A 288 -14.49 -9.21 8.66
C PRO A 288 -15.27 -10.37 9.29
N PRO A 289 -15.01 -11.63 8.91
CA PRO A 289 -15.75 -12.71 9.53
C PRO A 289 -15.53 -12.58 11.04
N PRO A 290 -16.59 -12.65 11.87
CA PRO A 290 -16.37 -12.72 13.30
C PRO A 290 -15.40 -13.86 13.55
N THR A 291 -14.34 -13.61 14.35
CA THR A 291 -13.32 -14.57 14.76
C THR A 291 -13.93 -15.67 15.62
N ARG A 292 -14.74 -16.50 14.98
CA ARG A 292 -15.20 -17.81 15.42
C ARG A 292 -15.22 -18.72 14.20
N MET A 293 -14.06 -18.89 13.57
CA MET A 293 -13.91 -19.99 12.63
C MET A 293 -14.03 -21.30 13.39
N ALA A 294 -14.94 -22.16 12.94
CA ALA A 294 -15.04 -23.51 13.45
C ALA A 294 -13.70 -24.22 13.27
N ARG A 295 -13.19 -24.85 14.33
CA ARG A 295 -11.87 -25.50 14.45
C ARG A 295 -11.48 -26.51 13.34
N TYR A 296 -12.38 -26.78 12.39
CA TYR A 296 -12.20 -27.74 11.30
C TYR A 296 -12.90 -27.21 10.04
N SER A 297 -12.22 -26.36 9.25
CA SER A 297 -12.63 -26.06 7.87
C SER A 297 -12.06 -27.09 6.90
N ARG A 298 -12.75 -27.35 5.78
CA ARG A 298 -12.31 -28.30 4.74
C ARG A 298 -10.98 -27.89 4.09
N ASP A 299 -10.57 -26.63 4.23
CA ASP A 299 -9.40 -26.03 3.57
C ASP A 299 -8.23 -25.78 4.55
N ARG A 300 -8.26 -26.41 5.73
CA ARG A 300 -7.25 -26.23 6.79
C ARG A 300 -5.82 -26.52 6.31
N ALA A 301 -5.65 -27.51 5.43
CA ALA A 301 -4.34 -27.87 4.88
C ALA A 301 -3.75 -26.76 3.99
N GLU A 302 -4.55 -26.17 3.11
CA GLU A 302 -4.12 -25.06 2.25
C GLU A 302 -3.76 -23.83 3.08
N PHE A 303 -4.56 -23.56 4.12
CA PHE A 303 -4.31 -22.47 5.07
C PHE A 303 -2.99 -22.65 5.83
N LEU A 304 -2.72 -23.84 6.38
CA LEU A 304 -1.47 -24.13 7.07
C LEU A 304 -0.27 -24.02 6.12
N ASN A 305 -0.41 -24.49 4.88
CA ASN A 305 0.62 -24.35 3.86
C ASN A 305 0.92 -22.87 3.54
N ALA A 306 -0.12 -22.05 3.39
CA ALA A 306 0.04 -20.61 3.11
C ALA A 306 0.77 -19.87 4.25
N ILE A 307 0.50 -20.24 5.51
CA ILE A 307 1.24 -19.71 6.67
C ILE A 307 2.71 -20.15 6.62
N ALA A 308 2.96 -21.43 6.33
CA ALA A 308 4.33 -21.95 6.27
C ALA A 308 5.15 -21.32 5.14
N GLN A 309 4.53 -21.01 3.99
CA GLN A 309 5.19 -20.32 2.86
C GLN A 309 5.65 -18.89 3.20
N GLN A 310 5.19 -18.30 4.31
CA GLN A 310 5.70 -17.02 4.81
C GLN A 310 7.06 -17.15 5.52
N LEU A 311 7.51 -18.38 5.79
CA LEU A 311 8.80 -18.68 6.41
C LEU A 311 9.77 -19.23 5.36
N SER A 312 11.05 -18.92 5.52
CA SER A 312 12.10 -19.46 4.64
C SER A 312 12.19 -20.98 4.75
N SER A 313 12.44 -21.65 3.62
CA SER A 313 12.75 -23.09 3.57
C SER A 313 14.24 -23.39 3.73
N THR A 314 15.09 -22.37 3.58
CA THR A 314 16.54 -22.49 3.64
C THR A 314 17.12 -21.97 4.95
N THR A 315 16.45 -21.02 5.59
CA THR A 315 16.89 -20.33 6.80
C THR A 315 16.03 -20.68 8.00
N TRP A 316 16.66 -20.78 9.18
CA TRP A 316 15.97 -21.08 10.44
C TRP A 316 15.45 -19.81 11.11
N ALA A 317 14.16 -19.79 11.45
CA ALA A 317 13.49 -18.77 12.25
C ALA A 317 13.36 -19.22 13.71
N SER A 318 13.55 -18.30 14.65
CA SER A 318 13.36 -18.55 16.09
C SER A 318 11.88 -18.76 16.44
N GLU A 319 11.63 -19.42 17.57
CA GLU A 319 10.29 -19.60 18.12
C GLU A 319 9.52 -18.28 18.27
N HIS A 320 10.21 -17.21 18.65
CA HIS A 320 9.63 -15.88 18.80
C HIS A 320 9.08 -15.37 17.46
N GLN A 321 9.86 -15.46 16.38
CA GLN A 321 9.46 -15.01 15.04
C GLN A 321 8.26 -15.82 14.52
N VAL A 322 8.25 -17.13 14.73
CA VAL A 322 7.11 -17.97 14.32
C VAL A 322 5.85 -17.66 15.13
N ASN A 323 6.00 -17.37 16.43
CA ASN A 323 4.86 -16.96 17.26
C ASN A 323 4.29 -15.61 16.81
N GLU A 324 5.15 -14.64 16.47
CA GLU A 324 4.68 -13.36 15.92
C GLU A 324 3.88 -13.59 14.63
N LEU A 325 4.38 -14.44 13.73
CA LEU A 325 3.66 -14.81 12.50
C LEU A 325 2.30 -15.45 12.82
N CYS A 326 2.26 -16.46 13.70
CA CYS A 326 1.03 -17.19 14.01
C CYS A 326 -0.04 -16.31 14.68
N ARG A 327 0.36 -15.29 15.46
CA ARG A 327 -0.57 -14.34 16.10
C ARG A 327 -1.39 -13.51 15.13
N PHE A 328 -0.95 -13.36 13.87
CA PHE A 328 -1.75 -12.70 12.84
C PHE A 328 -2.96 -13.54 12.42
N PHE A 329 -2.95 -14.85 12.69
CA PHE A 329 -3.91 -15.80 12.16
C PHE A 329 -4.78 -16.47 13.24
N ASP A 330 -4.26 -16.66 14.46
CA ASP A 330 -4.99 -17.27 15.58
C ASP A 330 -4.51 -16.72 16.94
N ASP A 331 -5.46 -16.46 17.85
CA ASP A 331 -5.18 -16.02 19.22
C ASP A 331 -4.44 -17.12 20.01
N ASP A 332 -4.68 -18.40 19.69
CA ASP A 332 -3.91 -19.55 20.18
C ASP A 332 -2.76 -19.91 19.22
N TYR A 333 -1.90 -18.92 19.00
CA TYR A 333 -0.71 -19.02 18.13
C TYR A 333 0.21 -20.19 18.48
N ALA A 334 0.24 -20.61 19.75
CA ALA A 334 1.06 -21.73 20.21
C ALA A 334 0.52 -23.08 19.72
N THR A 335 -0.81 -23.25 19.72
CA THR A 335 -1.47 -24.43 19.15
C THR A 335 -1.34 -24.44 17.62
N LEU A 336 -1.52 -23.31 16.95
CA LEU A 336 -1.33 -23.19 15.50
C LEU A 336 0.11 -23.54 15.07
N ARG A 337 1.11 -23.06 15.80
CA ARG A 337 2.52 -23.41 15.56
C ARG A 337 2.78 -24.92 15.70
N ARG A 338 2.21 -25.56 16.73
CA ARG A 338 2.33 -27.01 16.91
C ARG A 338 1.69 -27.75 15.75
N GLU A 339 0.49 -27.34 15.35
CA GLU A 339 -0.22 -27.93 14.22
C GLU A 339 0.60 -27.83 12.92
N LEU A 340 1.23 -26.69 12.64
CA LEU A 340 2.14 -26.51 11.49
C LEU A 340 3.33 -27.50 11.48
N VAL A 341 3.86 -27.84 12.65
CA VAL A 341 4.94 -28.83 12.80
C VAL A 341 4.39 -30.25 12.68
N ASP A 342 3.30 -30.56 13.38
CA ASP A 342 2.70 -31.89 13.44
C ASP A 342 2.15 -32.34 12.06
N THR A 343 1.67 -31.39 11.26
CA THR A 343 1.23 -31.60 9.87
C THR A 343 2.36 -31.57 8.86
N GLY A 344 3.59 -31.24 9.29
CA GLY A 344 4.80 -31.33 8.50
C GLY A 344 5.06 -30.16 7.55
N TYR A 345 4.37 -29.03 7.71
CA TYR A 345 4.64 -27.80 6.96
C TYR A 345 5.84 -27.03 7.50
N LEU A 346 6.09 -27.11 8.81
CA LEU A 346 7.30 -26.60 9.45
C LEU A 346 8.21 -27.74 9.93
N GLU A 347 9.50 -27.58 9.69
CA GLU A 347 10.54 -28.37 10.32
C GLU A 347 11.01 -27.67 11.58
N ARG A 348 11.22 -28.45 12.65
CA ARG A 348 11.73 -27.97 13.92
C ARG A 348 13.10 -28.57 14.17
N ASP A 349 14.04 -27.77 14.66
CA ASP A 349 15.38 -28.24 15.01
C ASP A 349 15.37 -29.20 16.21
N GLY A 350 16.47 -29.93 16.42
CA GLY A 350 16.58 -30.92 17.50
C GLY A 350 16.48 -30.34 18.92
N ALA A 351 16.77 -29.04 19.08
CA ALA A 351 16.62 -28.32 20.34
C ALA A 351 15.19 -27.82 20.59
N GLY A 352 14.37 -27.76 19.53
CA GLY A 352 13.00 -27.28 19.59
C GLY A 352 12.84 -25.75 19.59
N SER A 353 13.92 -25.00 19.34
CA SER A 353 13.94 -23.53 19.41
C SER A 353 13.82 -22.85 18.06
N MET A 354 14.11 -23.57 16.98
CA MET A 354 14.16 -23.02 15.63
C MET A 354 13.24 -23.79 14.69
N TYR A 355 12.71 -23.09 13.71
CA TYR A 355 11.72 -23.59 12.76
C TYR A 355 12.05 -23.09 11.35
N ARG A 356 11.68 -23.84 10.32
CA ARG A 356 11.74 -23.39 8.92
C ARG A 356 10.62 -24.02 8.13
N ALA A 357 10.26 -23.44 6.99
CA ALA A 357 9.33 -24.09 6.07
C ALA A 357 9.94 -25.38 5.53
N ARG A 358 9.13 -26.43 5.40
CA ARG A 358 9.57 -27.61 4.68
C ARG A 358 9.55 -27.30 3.18
N SER A 359 10.66 -27.55 2.48
CA SER A 359 10.71 -27.42 1.02
C SER A 359 9.68 -28.35 0.38
N ALA A 360 8.85 -27.83 -0.53
CA ALA A 360 7.98 -28.65 -1.35
C ALA A 360 8.86 -29.58 -2.22
N THR A 361 8.68 -30.88 -2.08
CA THR A 361 9.26 -31.90 -2.97
C THR A 361 8.58 -31.89 -4.33
#